data_AF-A0A9E2BKV0-F1
#
_entry.id   AF-A0A9E2BKV0-F1
#
_cell.length_a   1.000
_cell.length_b   1.000
_cell.length_c   1.000
_cell.angle_alpha   90.00
_cell.angle_beta   90.00
_cell.angle_gamma   90.00
#
_symmetry.space_group_name_H-M   'P 1'
#
loop_
_entity.id
_entity.type
_entity.pdbx_description
1 polymer ?
#
loop_
_entity_poly.entity_id
_entity_poly.type
_entity_poly.pdbx_seq_one_letter_code
_entity_poly.pdbx_strand_id
1 'polypeptide(L)'
;MQRTVRLRLNPTPDQVGALLETLRQHTACFNIVAAYGWEHGEKNGVRLHHATYYGLREGFPHLPAQLVMAARVRATEAVKSAL
;
A
#
# COMPACT_ATOMS: atom_id res chain seq x y z
N MET A 1 10.97 -22.99 23.69
CA MET A 1 9.81 -22.14 23.34
C MET A 1 9.74 -22.01 21.83
N GLN A 2 8.77 -22.64 21.18
CA GLN A 2 8.58 -22.53 19.73
C GLN A 2 7.84 -21.22 19.42
N ARG A 3 8.50 -20.27 18.75
CA ARG A 3 7.98 -18.93 18.46
C ARG A 3 7.34 -18.80 17.07
N THR A 4 7.44 -19.84 16.25
CA THR A 4 7.04 -19.80 14.84
C THR A 4 6.15 -21.00 14.51
N VAL A 5 5.01 -20.71 13.89
CA VAL A 5 4.09 -21.71 13.33
C VAL A 5 4.10 -21.57 11.82
N ARG A 6 4.13 -22.71 11.11
CA ARG A 6 3.90 -22.76 9.66
C ARG A 6 2.45 -23.12 9.43
N LEU A 7 1.69 -22.18 8.89
CA LEU A 7 0.29 -22.39 8.52
C LEU A 7 0.19 -22.55 7.01
N ARG A 8 -0.41 -23.65 6.55
CA ARG A 8 -0.78 -23.81 5.15
C ARG A 8 -2.15 -23.17 4.95
N LEU A 9 -2.22 -22.15 4.11
CA LEU A 9 -3.48 -21.58 3.68
C LEU A 9 -4.05 -22.46 2.54
N ASN A 10 -5.30 -22.88 2.67
CA ASN A 10 -6.05 -23.57 1.62
C ASN A 10 -7.22 -22.68 1.18
N PRO A 11 -6.95 -21.55 0.50
CA PRO A 11 -7.99 -20.61 0.13
C PRO A 11 -8.94 -21.20 -0.92
N THR A 12 -10.21 -20.82 -0.85
CA THR A 12 -11.17 -21.06 -1.93
C THR A 12 -10.81 -20.20 -3.16
N PRO A 13 -11.32 -20.52 -4.37
CA PRO A 13 -11.10 -19.68 -5.55
C PRO A 13 -11.45 -18.20 -5.34
N ASP A 14 -12.56 -17.92 -4.65
CA ASP A 14 -12.98 -16.55 -4.32
C ASP A 14 -11.98 -15.84 -3.38
N GLN A 15 -11.46 -16.56 -2.39
CA GLN A 15 -10.44 -16.03 -1.47
C GLN A 15 -9.12 -15.76 -2.20
N VAL A 16 -8.73 -16.62 -3.15
CA VAL A 16 -7.57 -16.36 -4.02
C VAL A 16 -7.80 -15.08 -4.83
N GLY A 17 -8.97 -14.93 -5.43
CA GLY A 17 -9.34 -13.70 -6.16
C GLY A 17 -9.26 -12.45 -5.27
N ALA A 18 -9.83 -12.50 -4.07
CA ALA A 18 -9.78 -11.39 -3.13
C ALA A 18 -8.36 -11.03 -2.68
N LEU A 19 -7.49 -12.03 -2.45
CA LEU A 19 -6.09 -11.81 -2.09
C LEU A 19 -5.31 -11.17 -3.25
N LEU A 20 -5.47 -11.67 -4.47
CA LEU A 20 -4.82 -11.11 -5.66
C LEU A 20 -5.27 -9.67 -5.93
N GLU A 21 -6.57 -9.40 -5.81
CA GLU A 21 -7.10 -8.05 -5.97
C GLU A 21 -6.57 -7.10 -4.87
N THR A 22 -6.47 -7.59 -3.63
CA THR A 22 -5.86 -6.84 -2.52
C THR A 22 -4.41 -6.45 -2.84
N LEU A 23 -3.62 -7.40 -3.36
CA LEU A 23 -2.23 -7.13 -3.77
C LEU A 23 -2.18 -6.07 -4.89
N ARG A 24 -3.04 -6.21 -5.91
CA ARG A 24 -3.11 -5.28 -7.03
C ARG A 24 -3.44 -3.85 -6.57
N GLN A 25 -4.46 -3.69 -5.71
CA GLN A 25 -4.87 -2.39 -5.17
C GLN A 25 -3.79 -1.78 -4.25
N HIS A 26 -3.14 -2.59 -3.41
CA HIS A 26 -2.04 -2.14 -2.57
C HIS A 26 -0.85 -1.63 -3.41
N THR A 27 -0.47 -2.36 -4.45
CA THR A 27 0.58 -1.93 -5.39
C THR A 27 0.20 -0.66 -6.13
N ALA A 28 -1.07 -0.51 -6.54
CA ALA A 28 -1.55 0.71 -7.18
C ALA A 28 -1.44 1.92 -6.24
N CYS A 29 -1.82 1.77 -4.97
CA CYS A 29 -1.64 2.81 -3.93
C CYS A 29 -0.16 3.20 -3.78
N PHE A 30 0.74 2.23 -3.74
CA PHE A 30 2.18 2.48 -3.67
C PHE A 30 2.66 3.31 -4.87
N ASN A 31 2.30 2.90 -6.09
CA ASN A 31 2.73 3.57 -7.31
C ASN A 31 2.24 5.01 -7.39
N ILE A 32 0.99 5.28 -7.01
CA ILE A 32 0.42 6.64 -6.98
C ILE A 32 1.20 7.53 -6.02
N VAL A 33 1.48 7.04 -4.80
CA VAL A 33 2.24 7.83 -3.81
C VAL A 33 3.67 8.06 -4.26
N ALA A 34 4.32 7.03 -4.82
CA ALA A 34 5.69 7.13 -5.30
C ALA A 34 5.81 8.12 -6.47
N ALA A 35 4.87 8.07 -7.42
CA ALA A 35 4.79 9.02 -8.53
C ALA A 35 4.60 10.44 -8.02
N TYR A 36 3.63 10.68 -7.13
CA TYR A 36 3.41 11.99 -6.53
C TYR A 36 4.69 12.51 -5.84
N GLY A 37 5.33 11.68 -5.02
CA GLY A 37 6.56 12.04 -4.31
C GLY A 37 7.71 12.39 -5.25
N TRP A 38 7.88 11.64 -6.35
CA TRP A 38 8.88 11.93 -7.36
C TRP A 38 8.60 13.24 -8.10
N GLU A 39 7.38 13.40 -8.63
CA GLU A 39 6.97 14.56 -9.41
C GLU A 39 7.07 15.88 -8.64
N HIS A 40 6.81 15.84 -7.33
CA HIS A 40 6.79 17.03 -6.47
C HIS A 40 8.06 17.18 -5.62
N GLY A 41 9.04 16.28 -5.76
CA GLY A 41 10.23 16.26 -4.90
C GLY A 41 9.91 16.07 -3.41
N GLU A 42 8.77 15.42 -3.10
CA GLU A 42 8.24 15.30 -1.74
C GLU A 42 8.64 13.98 -1.10
N LYS A 43 9.43 14.05 -0.03
CA LYS A 43 9.92 12.89 0.74
C LYS A 43 9.41 12.80 2.18
N ASN A 44 8.62 13.77 2.63
CA ASN A 44 8.02 13.78 3.95
C ASN A 44 6.73 12.94 3.96
N GLY A 45 6.72 11.84 4.72
CA GLY A 45 5.59 10.91 4.77
C GLY A 45 4.27 11.48 5.32
N VAL A 46 4.32 12.57 6.09
CA VAL A 46 3.13 13.29 6.56
C VAL A 46 2.55 14.14 5.44
N ARG A 47 3.39 14.87 4.70
CA ARG A 47 2.93 15.66 3.53
C ARG A 47 2.40 14.76 2.41
N LEU A 48 3.07 13.64 2.13
CA LEU A 48 2.58 12.61 1.20
C LEU A 48 1.22 12.06 1.63
N HIS A 49 0.99 11.88 2.93
CA HIS A 49 -0.31 11.41 3.43
C HIS A 49 -1.42 12.41 3.14
N HIS A 50 -1.23 13.67 3.53
CA HIS A 50 -2.23 14.70 3.29
C HIS A 50 -2.54 14.88 1.79
N ALA A 51 -1.52 14.79 0.94
CA ALA A 51 -1.67 14.93 -0.49
C ALA A 51 -2.44 13.76 -1.16
N THR A 52 -2.26 12.53 -0.68
CA THR A 52 -2.72 11.34 -1.42
C THR A 52 -3.84 10.57 -0.74
N TYR A 53 -3.99 10.65 0.58
CA TYR A 53 -4.84 9.73 1.35
C TYR A 53 -6.31 9.73 0.90
N TYR A 54 -6.95 10.89 0.81
CA TYR A 54 -8.37 10.95 0.46
C TYR A 54 -8.63 10.46 -0.96
N GLY A 55 -7.79 10.84 -1.93
CA GLY A 55 -7.90 10.32 -3.30
C GLY A 55 -7.69 8.80 -3.39
N LEU A 56 -6.77 8.25 -2.60
CA LEU A 56 -6.60 6.80 -2.49
C LEU A 56 -7.80 6.11 -1.82
N ARG A 57 -8.42 6.73 -0.81
CA ARG A 57 -9.61 6.18 -0.16
C ARG A 57 -10.83 6.18 -1.09
N GLU A 58 -10.95 7.19 -1.95
CA GLU A 58 -11.98 7.27 -2.98
C GLU A 58 -11.75 6.27 -4.11
N GLY A 59 -10.51 6.16 -4.62
CA GLY A 59 -10.15 5.24 -5.71
C GLY A 59 -10.10 3.75 -5.31
N PHE A 60 -9.89 3.46 -4.03
CA PHE A 60 -9.80 2.09 -3.49
C PHE A 60 -10.69 1.92 -2.25
N PRO A 61 -12.02 2.07 -2.38
CA PRO A 61 -12.93 2.15 -1.22
C PRO A 61 -12.93 0.86 -0.39
N HIS A 62 -12.79 -0.29 -1.07
CA HIS A 62 -12.80 -1.62 -0.46
C HIS A 62 -11.44 -2.06 0.12
N LEU A 63 -10.35 -1.37 -0.21
CA LEU A 63 -9.06 -1.67 0.39
C LEU A 63 -9.05 -1.18 1.86
N PRO A 64 -8.69 -2.02 2.84
CA PRO A 64 -8.57 -1.57 4.22
C PRO A 64 -7.61 -0.37 4.35
N ALA A 65 -8.01 0.64 5.13
CA ALA A 65 -7.23 1.87 5.29
C ALA A 65 -5.79 1.61 5.77
N GLN A 66 -5.59 0.59 6.61
CA GLN A 66 -4.26 0.18 7.04
C GLN A 66 -3.36 -0.26 5.88
N LEU A 67 -3.90 -0.95 4.87
CA LEU A 67 -3.12 -1.37 3.69
C LEU A 67 -2.80 -0.20 2.77
N VAL A 68 -3.70 0.79 2.65
CA VAL A 68 -3.43 2.07 1.96
C VAL A 68 -2.27 2.80 2.66
N MET A 69 -2.34 2.91 3.98
CA MET A 69 -1.30 3.58 4.77
C MET A 69 0.04 2.86 4.69
N ALA A 70 0.06 1.53 4.71
CA ALA A 70 1.26 0.71 4.57
C ALA A 70 1.91 0.90 3.19
N ALA A 71 1.13 0.94 2.11
CA ALA A 71 1.62 1.24 0.77
C ALA A 71 2.30 2.62 0.74
N ARG A 72 1.65 3.64 1.30
CA ARG A 72 2.20 5.00 1.40
C ARG A 72 3.50 5.05 2.21
N VAL A 73 3.60 4.32 3.31
CA VAL A 73 4.85 4.25 4.10
C VAL A 73 5.98 3.64 3.26
N ARG A 74 5.72 2.54 2.54
CA ARG A 74 6.72 1.93 1.65
C ARG A 74 7.12 2.87 0.52
N ALA A 75 6.15 3.58 -0.07
CA ALA A 75 6.42 4.58 -1.12
C ALA A 75 7.26 5.75 -0.58
N THR A 76 7.00 6.19 0.65
CA THR A 76 7.78 7.24 1.32
C THR A 76 9.25 6.84 1.44
N GLU A 77 9.54 5.61 1.89
CA GLU A 77 10.92 5.12 2.01
C GLU A 77 11.58 4.95 0.64
N ALA A 78 10.84 4.48 -0.37
CA ALA A 78 11.35 4.38 -1.74
C ALA A 78 11.72 5.75 -2.31
N VAL A 79 10.84 6.75 -2.19
CA VAL A 79 11.09 8.12 -2.67
C VAL A 79 12.26 8.75 -1.92
N LYS A 80 12.33 8.63 -0.59
CA LYS A 80 13.48 9.11 0.20
C LYS A 80 14.82 8.52 -0.23
N SER A 81 14.82 7.26 -0.70
CA SER A 81 16.05 6.61 -1.16
C SER A 81 16.50 7.07 -2.55
N ALA A 82 15.59 7.64 -3.35
CA ALA A 82 15.84 8.08 -4.71
C ALA A 82 16.08 9.61 -4.83
N LEU A 83 15.64 10.40 -3.85
CA LEU A 83 15.71 11.87 -3.80
C LEU A 83 16.60 12.43 -2.68
#